data_AF-A0A444Y216-F1
#
_entry.id   AF-A0A444Y216-F1
#
_cell.length_a   1.000
_cell.length_b   1.000
_cell.length_c   1.000
_cell.angle_alpha   90.00
_cell.angle_beta   90.00
_cell.angle_gamma   90.00
#
_symmetry.space_group_name_H-M   'P 1'
#
loop_
_entity.id
_entity.type
_entity.pdbx_description
1 polymer ?
#
loop_
_entity_poly.entity_id
_entity_poly.type
_entity_poly.pdbx_seq_one_letter_code
_entity_poly.pdbx_strand_id
1 'polypeptide(L)' 'MGGASSSILVHDFSWLYGSSGVEIELQEVVDGLINIQMYNSLGISIALIFITIEIGFKLSPAPSHQ' A
#
# COMPACT_ATOMS: atom_id res chain seq x y z
N MET A 1 -1.97 -17.82 8.22
CA MET A 1 -1.51 -16.82 7.22
C MET A 1 -1.32 -15.35 7.66
N GLY A 2 -1.80 -14.87 8.82
CA GLY A 2 -1.91 -13.40 9.08
C GLY A 2 -0.60 -12.59 9.27
N GLY A 3 0.52 -13.25 9.56
CA GLY A 3 1.82 -12.59 9.76
C GLY A 3 2.51 -12.19 8.45
N ALA A 4 2.44 -13.05 7.43
CA ALA A 4 3.07 -12.81 6.13
C ALA A 4 2.32 -11.72 5.33
N SER A 5 0.99 -11.70 5.40
CA SER A 5 0.19 -10.60 4.86
C SER A 5 0.58 -9.29 5.54
N SER A 6 0.53 -9.21 6.88
CA SER A 6 0.84 -7.95 7.56
C SER A 6 2.25 -7.38 7.26
N SER A 7 3.25 -8.21 6.96
CA SER A 7 4.58 -7.74 6.53
C SER A 7 4.61 -7.15 5.12
N ILE A 8 3.74 -7.60 4.22
CA ILE A 8 3.61 -7.09 2.85
C ILE A 8 2.96 -5.71 2.89
N LEU A 9 1.85 -5.55 3.59
CA LEU A 9 1.24 -4.22 3.83
C LEU A 9 2.23 -3.21 4.41
N VAL A 10 3.02 -3.60 5.42
CA VAL A 10 4.02 -2.69 6.02
C VAL A 10 5.11 -2.31 5.00
N HIS A 11 5.54 -3.25 4.16
CA HIS A 11 6.51 -2.98 3.12
C HIS A 11 5.96 -2.01 2.06
N ASP A 12 4.74 -2.23 1.57
CA ASP A 12 4.12 -1.38 0.55
C ASP A 12 3.84 0.03 1.08
N PHE A 13 3.37 0.15 2.33
CA PHE A 13 3.23 1.46 2.98
C PHE A 13 4.58 2.15 3.21
N SER A 14 5.64 1.41 3.57
CA SER A 14 6.99 1.97 3.70
C SER A 14 7.52 2.51 2.36
N TRP A 15 7.19 1.84 1.25
CA TRP A 15 7.53 2.31 -0.08
C TRP A 15 6.78 3.60 -0.43
N LEU A 16 5.47 3.66 -0.19
CA LEU A 16 4.66 4.87 -0.43
C LEU A 16 5.13 6.05 0.44
N TYR A 17 5.47 5.80 1.70
CA TYR A 17 6.06 6.78 2.60
C TYR A 17 7.39 7.35 2.07
N GLY A 18 8.31 6.48 1.66
CA GLY A 18 9.58 6.93 1.07
C GLY A 18 9.39 7.68 -0.25
N SER A 19 8.41 7.26 -1.06
CA SER A 19 8.14 7.85 -2.38
C SER A 19 7.41 9.19 -2.30
N SER A 20 6.62 9.44 -1.25
CA SER A 20 5.84 10.67 -1.07
C SER A 20 6.63 11.83 -0.46
N GLY A 21 7.85 11.58 0.02
CA GLY A 21 8.64 12.58 0.71
C GLY A 21 8.54 12.51 2.24
N VAL A 22 8.28 11.31 2.80
CA VAL A 22 8.24 11.07 4.25
C VAL A 22 6.94 11.60 4.89
N GLU A 23 5.87 11.66 4.11
CA GLU A 23 4.54 12.11 4.54
C GLU A 23 3.78 10.98 5.24
N ILE A 24 3.09 11.29 6.35
CA ILE A 24 2.40 10.28 7.17
C ILE A 24 0.89 10.28 6.91
N GLU A 25 0.30 11.45 6.67
CA GLU A 25 -1.12 11.50 6.34
C GLU A 25 -1.37 10.97 4.93
N LEU A 26 -2.42 10.18 4.75
CA LEU A 26 -2.72 9.57 3.45
C LEU A 26 -2.93 10.64 2.35
N GLN A 27 -3.52 11.79 2.72
CA GLN A 27 -3.72 12.90 1.79
C GLN A 27 -2.38 13.49 1.35
N GLU A 28 -1.46 13.72 2.29
CA GLU A 28 -0.11 14.20 2.00
C GLU A 28 0.70 13.19 1.17
N VAL A 29 0.53 11.89 1.43
CA VAL A 29 1.14 10.83 0.61
C VAL A 29 0.64 10.90 -0.83
N VAL A 30 -0.66 11.04 -1.03
CA VAL A 30 -1.28 11.17 -2.37
C VAL A 30 -0.81 12.45 -3.06
N ASP A 31 -0.80 13.57 -2.36
CA ASP A 31 -0.35 14.86 -2.88
C ASP A 31 1.13 14.83 -3.25
N GLY A 32 1.98 14.23 -2.41
CA GLY A 32 3.41 14.03 -2.67
C GLY A 32 3.65 13.21 -3.95
N LEU A 33 2.92 12.10 -4.12
CA LEU A 33 3.01 11.25 -5.32
C LEU A 33 2.53 11.95 -6.60
N ILE A 34 1.49 12.80 -6.51
CA ILE A 34 0.98 13.59 -7.63
C ILE A 34 1.99 14.67 -8.01
N ASN A 35 2.52 15.40 -7.02
CA ASN A 35 3.44 16.52 -7.21
C ASN A 35 4.71 16.11 -7.97
N ILE A 36 5.28 14.96 -7.63
CA ILE A 36 6.47 14.41 -8.29
C ILE A 36 6.15 13.54 -9.53
N GLN A 37 4.88 13.51 -9.97
CA GLN A 37 4.40 12.74 -11.13
C GLN A 37 4.66 11.22 -11.03
N MET A 38 4.79 10.67 -9.83
CA MET A 38 5.06 9.24 -9.60
C MET A 38 3.83 8.34 -9.69
N TYR A 39 2.63 8.92 -9.79
CA TYR A 39 1.37 8.17 -9.90
C TYR A 39 1.31 7.22 -11.12
N ASN A 40 2.08 7.49 -12.19
CA ASN A 40 2.19 6.61 -13.36
C ASN A 40 3.33 5.59 -13.26
N SER A 41 4.04 5.53 -12.14
CA SER A 41 5.11 4.55 -11.94
C SER A 41 4.54 3.15 -11.79
N LEU A 42 5.17 2.18 -12.46
CA LEU A 42 4.83 0.77 -12.33
C LEU A 42 4.97 0.29 -10.88
N GLY A 43 5.97 0.78 -10.14
CA GLY A 43 6.18 0.41 -8.74
C GLY A 43 5.05 0.89 -7.82
N ILE A 44 4.57 2.12 -8.01
CA ILE A 44 3.44 2.67 -7.25
C ILE A 44 2.16 1.92 -7.59
N SER A 45 1.94 1.60 -8.87
CA SER A 45 0.79 0.82 -9.31
C SER A 45 0.75 -0.57 -8.66
N ILE A 46 1.90 -1.24 -8.59
CA ILE A 46 2.02 -2.55 -7.94
C ILE A 46 1.76 -2.46 -6.44
N ALA A 47 2.36 -1.49 -5.74
CA ALA A 47 2.15 -1.28 -4.30
C ALA A 47 0.67 -1.04 -3.96
N LEU A 48 -0.02 -0.21 -4.76
CA LEU A 48 -1.45 0.06 -4.56
C LEU A 48 -2.33 -1.18 -4.79
N ILE A 49 -1.97 -2.04 -5.75
CA ILE A 49 -2.68 -3.31 -6.00
C ILE A 49 -2.53 -4.25 -4.81
N PHE A 50 -1.31 -4.43 -4.27
CA PHE A 50 -1.08 -5.28 -3.11
C PHE A 50 -1.82 -4.78 -1.87
N ILE A 51 -1.76 -3.47 -1.59
CA ILE A 51 -2.52 -2.85 -0.50
C ILE A 51 -4.02 -3.12 -0.65
N THR A 52 -4.57 -2.94 -1.85
CA THR A 52 -6.01 -3.18 -2.11
C THR A 52 -6.40 -4.64 -1.91
N ILE A 53 -5.61 -5.58 -2.44
CA ILE A 53 -5.85 -7.01 -2.29
C ILE A 53 -5.78 -7.43 -0.82
N GLU A 54 -4.79 -6.94 -0.08
CA GLU A 54 -4.59 -7.34 1.31
C GLU A 54 -5.62 -6.73 2.27
N ILE A 55 -6.06 -5.49 2.03
CA ILE A 55 -7.21 -4.90 2.73
C ILE A 55 -8.47 -5.72 2.45
N GLY A 56 -8.72 -6.09 1.17
CA GLY A 56 -9.84 -6.95 0.80
C GLY A 56 -9.80 -8.32 1.48
N PHE A 57 -8.61 -8.90 1.62
CA PHE A 57 -8.40 -10.15 2.34
C PHE A 57 -8.69 -10.03 3.84
N LYS A 58 -8.29 -8.92 4.49
CA LYS A 58 -8.57 -8.65 5.91
C LYS A 58 -10.05 -8.37 6.20
N LEU A 59 -10.78 -7.78 5.25
CA LEU A 59 -12.20 -7.42 5.41
C LEU A 59 -13.18 -8.56 5.10
N SER A 60 -12.72 -9.66 4.50
CA SER A 60 -13.57 -10.79 4.14
C SER A 60 -13.97 -11.63 5.38
N PRO A 61 -15.26 -11.97 5.56
CA PRO A 61 -15.73 -12.86 6.63
C PRO A 61 -15.56 -14.36 6.29
N ALA A 62 -15.19 -14.70 5.06
CA ALA A 62 -14.97 -16.07 4.66
C ALA A 62 -13.64 -16.58 5.22
N PRO A 63 -13.56 -17.83 5.70
CA PRO A 63 -12.35 -18.34 6.28
C PRO A 63 -11.34 -18.45 5.13
N SER A 64 -10.41 -17.50 5.04
CA SER A 64 -9.16 -17.72 4.33
C SER A 64 -8.29 -18.64 5.19
N HIS A 65 -8.83 -19.84 5.43
CA HIS A 65 -8.17 -20.90 6.14
C HIS A 65 -7.17 -21.54 5.17
N GLN A 66 -5.94 -21.05 5.24
CA GLN A 66 -4.79 -21.95 5.32
C GLN A 66 -3.82 -21.46 6.42
#